data_AF-A0A3R9PP21-F1
#
_entry.id   AF-A0A3R9PP21-F1
#
_cell.length_a   1.000
_cell.length_b   1.000
_cell.length_c   1.000
_cell.angle_alpha   90.00
_cell.angle_beta   90.00
_cell.angle_gamma   90.00
#
_symmetry.space_group_name_H-M   'P 1'
#
loop_
_entity.id
_entity.type
_entity.pdbx_description
1 polymer ?
#
loop_
_entity_poly.entity_id
_entity_poly.type
_entity_poly.pdbx_seq_one_letter_code
_entity_poly.pdbx_strand_id
1 'polypeptide(L)'
;MKKAMLAFAGSAMLILGACGGGGEDEAGDSGADNGGGNGGGKSYDAEAAQESYDSNCLQCHGENLEGQVGPELSGNDLSKDEVLSMIQNGGKGMQANIIEGEEAENVAAWIADQ
;
A
#
# COMPACT_ATOMS: atom_id res chain seq x y z
N MET A 1 28.94 -8.63 -44.16
CA MET A 1 28.31 -8.03 -45.37
C MET A 1 26.81 -8.04 -45.12
N LYS A 2 26.03 -6.96 -45.06
CA LYS A 2 26.16 -5.55 -45.40
C LYS A 2 25.37 -4.81 -44.28
N LYS A 3 25.99 -3.93 -43.49
CA LYS A 3 26.15 -2.49 -43.72
C LYS A 3 24.84 -1.76 -44.10
N ALA A 4 24.62 -0.67 -43.36
CA ALA A 4 23.96 0.58 -43.77
C ALA A 4 22.43 0.53 -43.85
N MET A 5 21.67 1.58 -43.56
CA MET A 5 21.84 2.93 -43.01
C MET A 5 20.42 3.56 -43.01
N LEU A 6 20.28 4.80 -42.53
CA LEU A 6 19.14 5.74 -42.58
C LEU A 6 18.33 5.73 -41.29
N ALA A 7 18.46 6.67 -40.34
CA ALA A 7 18.60 8.12 -40.44
C ALA A 7 17.46 8.79 -41.25
N PHE A 8 16.39 9.14 -40.53
CA PHE A 8 15.37 10.12 -40.90
C PHE A 8 15.16 10.97 -39.64
N ALA A 9 15.84 12.11 -39.49
CA ALA A 9 15.48 13.40 -40.04
C ALA A 9 14.08 13.88 -39.58
N GLY A 10 14.07 14.70 -38.52
CA GLY A 10 13.17 15.85 -38.39
C GLY A 10 11.71 15.57 -38.01
N SER A 11 11.34 15.98 -36.81
CA SER A 11 10.28 16.97 -36.63
C SER A 11 10.32 17.54 -35.23
N ALA A 12 10.63 18.83 -35.16
CA ALA A 12 10.21 19.65 -34.05
C ALA A 12 8.68 19.79 -34.12
N MET A 13 7.97 19.31 -33.10
CA MET A 13 6.64 19.78 -32.79
C MET A 13 6.57 20.06 -31.29
N LEU A 14 6.71 21.35 -30.98
CA LEU A 14 6.16 21.96 -29.78
C LEU A 14 4.66 21.71 -29.77
N ILE A 15 4.14 21.02 -28.76
CA ILE A 15 2.71 21.09 -28.43
C ILE A 15 2.59 21.31 -26.92
N LEU A 16 2.23 22.55 -26.55
CA LEU A 16 1.52 22.83 -25.30
C LEU A 16 0.06 22.44 -25.51
N GLY A 17 -0.43 21.49 -24.72
CA GLY A 17 -1.85 21.21 -24.47
C GLY A 17 -1.92 20.49 -23.13
N ALA A 18 -2.46 21.01 -22.03
CA ALA A 18 -3.77 21.61 -21.79
C ALA A 18 -4.94 20.64 -22.04
N CYS A 19 -5.39 20.04 -20.93
CA CYS A 19 -6.76 19.62 -20.63
C CYS A 19 -7.39 18.48 -21.46
N GLY A 20 -7.55 17.31 -20.81
CA GLY A 20 -8.74 16.46 -20.99
C GLY A 20 -8.54 15.09 -21.65
N GLY A 21 -8.63 14.04 -20.83
CA GLY A 21 -9.42 12.82 -21.07
C GLY A 21 -8.99 11.80 -22.14
N GLY A 22 -8.59 10.60 -21.65
CA GLY A 22 -9.03 9.30 -22.19
C GLY A 22 -8.12 8.54 -23.19
N GLY A 23 -7.40 7.54 -22.66
CA GLY A 23 -7.12 6.21 -23.26
C GLY A 23 -6.01 6.05 -24.31
N GLU A 24 -4.88 5.42 -23.93
CA GLU A 24 -4.43 4.05 -24.37
C GLU A 24 -3.56 4.14 -25.66
N ASP A 25 -2.25 3.83 -25.75
CA ASP A 25 -1.44 2.75 -25.14
C ASP A 25 0.10 3.03 -25.22
N GLU A 26 0.86 2.22 -24.46
CA GLU A 26 2.29 1.86 -24.58
C GLU A 26 3.34 2.65 -23.79
N ALA A 27 3.67 2.17 -22.59
CA ALA A 27 4.96 1.51 -22.31
C ALA A 27 5.09 1.22 -20.80
N GLY A 28 5.36 -0.05 -20.47
CA GLY A 28 5.53 -0.50 -19.09
C GLY A 28 6.66 0.21 -18.36
N ASP A 29 6.32 0.72 -17.19
CA ASP A 29 7.18 0.78 -16.02
C ASP A 29 6.27 0.58 -14.80
N SER A 30 6.59 -0.40 -13.96
CA SER A 30 5.90 -0.65 -12.70
C SER A 30 6.25 0.47 -11.71
N GLY A 31 5.70 1.65 -11.95
CA GLY A 31 5.55 2.67 -10.92
C GLY A 31 4.24 2.41 -10.22
N ALA A 32 4.30 1.83 -9.03
CA ALA A 32 3.22 1.95 -8.07
C ALA A 32 3.00 3.45 -7.82
N ASP A 33 2.06 4.04 -8.55
CA ASP A 33 1.48 5.32 -8.22
C ASP A 33 0.53 5.08 -7.04
N ASN A 34 1.11 4.99 -5.85
CA ASN A 34 0.39 5.26 -4.62
C ASN A 34 0.84 6.64 -4.12
N GLY A 35 0.63 7.63 -4.99
CA GLY A 35 0.64 9.04 -4.61
C GLY A 35 -0.56 9.36 -3.72
N GLY A 36 -0.52 8.85 -2.49
CA GLY A 36 -1.59 8.99 -1.49
C GLY A 36 -1.05 9.42 -0.14
N GLY A 37 0.04 10.18 -0.11
CA GLY A 37 0.58 10.79 1.10
C GLY A 37 -0.43 11.75 1.74
N ASN A 38 -1.31 11.21 2.58
CA ASN A 38 -2.08 11.97 3.54
C ASN A 38 -1.65 11.59 4.96
N GLY A 39 -0.34 11.75 5.22
CA GLY A 39 0.23 11.83 6.57
C GLY A 39 -0.16 13.14 7.26
N GLY A 40 -1.46 13.41 7.35
CA GLY A 40 -2.00 14.52 8.12
C GLY A 40 -1.89 14.24 9.60
N GLY A 41 -0.73 14.51 10.21
CA GLY A 41 -0.55 14.64 11.66
C GLY A 41 -0.82 13.40 12.52
N LYS A 42 -0.88 12.20 11.93
CA LYS A 42 -1.08 10.95 12.67
C LYS A 42 0.23 10.44 13.26
N SER A 43 0.16 9.75 14.39
CA SER A 43 1.33 9.26 15.15
C SER A 43 2.00 8.02 14.54
N TYR A 44 1.72 7.72 13.26
CA TYR A 44 2.17 6.54 12.55
C TYR A 44 2.42 6.87 11.07
N ASP A 45 3.25 6.08 10.41
CA ASP A 45 3.45 6.10 8.97
C ASP A 45 2.39 5.21 8.30
N ALA A 46 1.42 5.85 7.63
CA ALA A 46 0.29 5.15 7.04
C ALA A 46 0.70 4.25 5.86
N GLU A 47 1.71 4.66 5.08
CA GLU A 47 2.14 3.92 3.90
C GLU A 47 2.89 2.65 4.33
N ALA A 48 3.84 2.79 5.25
CA ALA A 48 4.55 1.65 5.82
C ALA A 48 3.62 0.69 6.59
N ALA A 49 2.62 1.22 7.30
CA ALA A 49 1.65 0.39 8.00
C ALA A 49 0.80 -0.43 7.04
N GLN A 50 0.34 0.18 5.94
CA GLN A 50 -0.43 -0.52 4.91
C GLN A 50 0.41 -1.63 4.26
N GLU A 51 1.67 -1.35 3.91
CA GLU A 51 2.55 -2.36 3.30
C GLU A 51 2.78 -3.57 4.22
N SER A 52 3.02 -3.31 5.51
CA SER A 52 3.14 -4.36 6.53
C SER A 52 1.83 -5.12 6.72
N TYR A 53 0.68 -4.44 6.70
CA TYR A 53 -0.64 -5.08 6.78
C TYR A 53 -0.89 -6.00 5.57
N ASP A 54 -0.63 -5.52 4.36
CA ASP A 54 -0.82 -6.28 3.13
C ASP A 54 0.03 -7.56 3.10
N SER A 55 1.27 -7.44 3.59
CA SER A 55 2.23 -8.54 3.60
C SER A 55 1.92 -9.62 4.64
N ASN A 56 1.34 -9.23 5.79
CA ASN A 56 1.28 -10.10 6.96
C ASN A 56 -0.13 -10.44 7.45
N CYS A 57 -1.11 -9.58 7.18
CA CYS A 57 -2.43 -9.60 7.85
C CYS A 57 -3.58 -9.83 6.87
N LEU A 58 -3.48 -9.28 5.65
CA LEU A 58 -4.54 -9.23 4.64
C LEU A 58 -5.17 -10.59 4.34
N GLN A 59 -4.36 -11.65 4.27
CA GLN A 59 -4.86 -12.99 3.94
C GLN A 59 -5.88 -13.53 4.97
N CYS A 60 -5.82 -13.04 6.21
CA CYS A 60 -6.73 -13.44 7.28
C CYS A 60 -7.81 -12.40 7.56
N HIS A 61 -7.50 -11.11 7.42
CA HIS A 61 -8.37 -10.00 7.84
C HIS A 61 -9.00 -9.20 6.68
N GLY A 62 -8.71 -9.54 5.43
CA GLY A 62 -9.29 -8.89 4.25
C GLY A 62 -8.50 -7.67 3.77
N GLU A 63 -8.73 -7.26 2.53
CA GLU A 63 -8.06 -6.09 1.94
C GLU A 63 -8.51 -4.78 2.61
N ASN A 64 -9.76 -4.73 3.05
CA ASN A 64 -10.41 -3.58 3.67
C ASN A 64 -10.70 -3.81 5.17
N LEU A 65 -9.96 -4.72 5.81
CA LEU A 65 -10.11 -5.08 7.22
C LEU A 65 -11.49 -5.70 7.56
N GLU A 66 -12.24 -6.14 6.55
CA GLU A 66 -13.61 -6.65 6.67
C GLU A 66 -13.71 -8.05 7.30
N GLY A 67 -12.57 -8.71 7.52
CA GLY A 67 -12.48 -10.06 8.04
C GLY A 67 -12.69 -11.13 6.96
N GLN A 68 -11.93 -12.23 7.06
CA GLN A 68 -12.04 -13.38 6.16
C GLN A 68 -11.97 -14.69 6.94
N VAL A 69 -10.79 -14.98 7.47
CA VAL A 69 -10.50 -16.10 8.36
C VAL A 69 -10.47 -15.61 9.80
N GLY A 70 -9.80 -14.49 10.01
CA GLY A 70 -9.86 -13.70 11.23
C GLY A 70 -11.07 -12.76 11.22
N PRO A 71 -11.43 -12.21 12.39
CA PRO A 71 -12.54 -11.25 12.49
C PRO A 71 -12.25 -9.96 11.71
N GLU A 72 -13.31 -9.21 11.45
CA GLU A 72 -13.25 -7.81 11.02
C GLU A 72 -12.43 -6.99 12.03
N LEU A 73 -11.60 -6.07 11.53
CA LEU A 73 -10.76 -5.18 12.33
C LEU A 73 -11.24 -3.73 12.26
N SER A 74 -11.85 -3.30 11.15
CA SER A 74 -12.41 -1.96 11.01
C SER A 74 -13.63 -1.77 11.90
N GLY A 75 -13.82 -0.56 12.45
CA GLY A 75 -15.02 -0.21 13.23
C GLY A 75 -15.22 -0.98 14.54
N ASN A 76 -14.18 -1.66 15.05
CA ASN A 76 -14.25 -2.46 16.28
C ASN A 76 -13.80 -1.70 17.55
N ASP A 77 -13.61 -0.38 17.46
CA ASP A 77 -13.12 0.50 18.55
C ASP A 77 -11.86 -0.07 19.26
N LEU A 78 -10.98 -0.72 18.49
CA LEU A 78 -9.78 -1.36 19.02
C LEU A 78 -8.73 -0.32 19.40
N SER A 79 -8.16 -0.41 20.60
CA SER A 79 -7.03 0.44 20.97
C SER A 79 -5.70 -0.07 20.38
N LYS A 80 -4.74 0.84 20.16
CA LYS A 80 -3.37 0.48 19.73
C LYS A 80 -2.78 -0.64 20.59
N ASP A 81 -2.91 -0.54 21.90
CA ASP A 81 -2.30 -1.50 22.84
C ASP A 81 -2.96 -2.90 22.74
N GLU A 82 -4.27 -2.95 22.49
CA GLU A 82 -4.97 -4.22 22.26
C GLU A 82 -4.53 -4.87 20.95
N VAL A 83 -4.45 -4.09 19.86
CA VAL A 83 -3.98 -4.61 18.57
C VAL A 83 -2.53 -5.08 18.68
N LEU A 84 -1.65 -4.29 19.29
CA LEU A 84 -0.25 -4.65 19.49
C LEU A 84 -0.10 -5.93 20.33
N SER A 85 -0.88 -6.05 21.40
CA SER A 85 -0.89 -7.25 22.24
C SER A 85 -1.33 -8.49 21.46
N MET A 86 -2.34 -8.37 20.57
CA MET A 86 -2.76 -9.48 19.71
C MET A 86 -1.70 -9.84 18.67
N ILE A 87 -1.00 -8.87 18.09
CA ILE A 87 0.11 -9.11 17.16
C ILE A 87 1.25 -9.86 17.86
N GLN A 88 1.59 -9.47 19.09
CA GLN A 88 2.69 -10.08 19.86
C GLN A 88 2.32 -11.45 20.44
N ASN A 89 1.12 -11.60 20.99
CA ASN A 89 0.73 -12.79 21.74
C ASN A 89 -0.12 -13.77 20.93
N GLY A 90 -0.65 -13.35 19.78
CA GLY A 90 -1.63 -14.11 19.01
C GLY A 90 -2.94 -14.30 19.77
N GLY A 91 -3.78 -15.21 19.27
CA GLY A 91 -5.03 -15.59 19.93
C GLY A 91 -6.13 -16.02 18.98
N LYS A 92 -7.01 -16.92 19.44
CA LYS A 92 -8.18 -17.42 18.68
C LYS A 92 -7.85 -17.88 17.24
N GLY A 93 -6.65 -18.41 17.02
CA GLY A 93 -6.18 -18.87 15.71
C GLY A 93 -5.19 -17.93 15.01
N MET A 94 -5.03 -16.69 15.48
CA MET A 94 -3.97 -15.78 15.04
C MET A 94 -2.62 -16.20 15.63
N GLN A 95 -1.58 -16.28 14.79
CA GLN A 95 -0.22 -16.57 15.25
C GLN A 95 0.35 -15.40 16.06
N ALA A 96 1.23 -15.72 17.00
CA ALA A 96 1.97 -14.74 17.80
C ALA A 96 3.23 -14.28 17.05
N ASN A 97 3.65 -13.03 17.29
CA ASN A 97 4.88 -12.42 16.77
C ASN A 97 4.99 -12.50 15.24
N ILE A 98 3.91 -12.14 14.53
CA ILE A 98 3.93 -12.07 13.05
C ILE A 98 4.84 -10.94 12.57
N ILE A 99 4.79 -9.81 13.28
CA ILE A 99 5.68 -8.64 13.15
C ILE A 99 6.04 -8.15 14.56
N GLU A 100 7.14 -7.40 14.68
CA GLU A 100 7.70 -7.00 15.99
C GLU A 100 8.19 -5.54 15.98
N GLY A 101 8.50 -5.01 17.17
CA GLY A 101 9.12 -3.70 17.34
C GLY A 101 8.31 -2.55 16.76
N GLU A 102 9.01 -1.59 16.16
CA GLU A 102 8.40 -0.38 15.58
C GLU A 102 7.40 -0.70 14.46
N GLU A 103 7.61 -1.78 13.70
CA GLU A 103 6.67 -2.22 12.66
C GLU A 103 5.32 -2.63 13.27
N ALA A 104 5.35 -3.47 14.31
CA ALA A 104 4.15 -3.88 15.02
C ALA A 104 3.43 -2.69 15.66
N GLU A 105 4.19 -1.74 16.23
CA GLU A 105 3.62 -0.53 16.79
C GLU A 105 2.97 0.37 15.74
N ASN A 106 3.58 0.50 14.57
CA ASN A 106 3.09 1.31 13.47
C ASN A 106 1.80 0.73 12.89
N VAL A 107 1.78 -0.58 12.63
CA VAL A 107 0.57 -1.29 12.16
C VAL A 107 -0.54 -1.24 13.20
N ALA A 108 -0.23 -1.47 14.48
CA ALA A 108 -1.23 -1.41 15.54
C ALA A 108 -1.86 -0.02 15.68
N ALA A 109 -1.04 1.04 15.58
CA ALA A 109 -1.53 2.42 15.61
C ALA A 109 -2.40 2.74 14.39
N TRP A 110 -2.02 2.24 13.21
CA TRP A 110 -2.77 2.42 11.98
C TRP A 110 -4.12 1.70 12.02
N ILE A 111 -4.18 0.44 12.46
CA ILE A 111 -5.43 -0.35 12.59
C ILE A 111 -6.38 0.29 13.60
N ALA A 112 -5.86 0.82 14.72
CA ALA A 112 -6.69 1.48 15.73
C ALA A 112 -7.36 2.77 15.24
N ASP A 113 -6.94 3.32 14.10
CA ASP A 113 -7.52 4.54 13.49
C ASP A 113 -8.50 4.21 12.33
N GLN A 114 -8.79 2.92 12.09
CA GLN A 114 -9.67 2.44 11.00
C GLN A 114 -11.14 2.27 11.39
#